data_AF-A0A2D7PEA9-F1
#
_entry.id   AF-A0A2D7PEA9-F1
#
_cell.length_a   1.000
_cell.length_b   1.000
_cell.length_c   1.000
_cell.angle_alpha   90.00
_cell.angle_beta   90.00
_cell.angle_gamma   90.00
#
_symmetry.space_group_name_H-M   'P 1'
#
loop_
_entity.id
_entity.type
_entity.pdbx_description
1 polymer ?
#
loop_
_entity_poly.entity_id
_entity_poly.type
_entity_poly.pdbx_seq_one_letter_code
_entity_poly.pdbx_strand_id
1 'polypeptide(L)'
;MLIVLASNYLVQFQFNFLNLQNILTWGAFTYPIAFLVTDIANRIYGLSFAKKIIIIGFIWGVFISSLFSLKAIDLISIRIVVGSGIAFLVAQTMDAKIFDKLRNLKSWFIPPIVSSSIASFFDTLIFFSIAFYNTGVPWITLSIGDFCVKMLMALLLLIPFRLIILNLFLVNRPFSN
;
A
#
# COMPACT_ATOMS: atom_id res chain seq x y z
N MET A 1 -8.55 3.88 -6.35
CA MET A 1 -9.55 4.45 -5.42
C MET A 1 -10.29 3.38 -4.62
N LEU A 2 -11.02 2.46 -5.26
CA LEU A 2 -11.81 1.43 -4.56
C LEU A 2 -11.02 0.64 -3.49
N ILE A 3 -9.77 0.27 -3.79
CA ILE A 3 -8.90 -0.46 -2.86
C ILE A 3 -8.55 0.36 -1.60
N VAL A 4 -8.32 1.66 -1.73
CA VAL A 4 -8.02 2.54 -0.59
C VAL A 4 -9.25 2.68 0.30
N LEU A 5 -10.43 2.84 -0.31
CA LEU A 5 -11.69 2.91 0.43
C LEU A 5 -12.03 1.60 1.13
N ALA A 6 -11.89 0.48 0.41
CA ALA A 6 -12.06 -0.85 0.98
C ALA A 6 -11.10 -1.08 2.14
N SER A 7 -9.83 -0.66 2.02
CA SER A 7 -8.86 -0.78 3.11
C SER A 7 -9.24 0.06 4.31
N ASN A 8 -9.65 1.32 4.14
CA ASN A 8 -10.06 2.18 5.25
C ASN A 8 -11.30 1.65 5.98
N TYR A 9 -12.21 0.99 5.26
CA TYR A 9 -13.35 0.30 5.86
C TYR A 9 -12.90 -0.99 6.58
N LEU A 10 -12.07 -1.81 5.94
CA LEU A 10 -11.62 -3.10 6.45
C LEU A 10 -10.67 -2.99 7.64
N VAL A 11 -9.98 -1.87 7.83
CA VAL A 11 -9.19 -1.58 9.05
C VAL A 11 -10.06 -1.66 10.31
N GLN A 12 -11.38 -1.45 10.21
CA GLN A 12 -12.29 -1.51 11.37
C GLN A 12 -12.56 -2.95 11.85
N PHE A 13 -12.27 -3.95 11.02
CA PHE A 13 -12.51 -5.36 11.33
C PHE A 13 -11.22 -6.05 11.78
N GLN A 14 -11.26 -6.62 12.98
CA GLN A 14 -10.15 -7.38 13.56
C GLN A 14 -9.95 -8.70 12.82
N PHE A 15 -8.70 -9.11 12.71
CA PHE A 15 -8.35 -10.40 12.12
C PHE A 15 -8.43 -11.50 13.18
N ASN A 16 -9.59 -12.17 13.24
CA ASN A 16 -9.90 -13.15 14.30
C ASN A 16 -9.26 -14.54 14.10
N PHE A 17 -8.45 -14.72 13.07
CA PHE A 17 -7.75 -15.98 12.82
C PHE A 17 -6.40 -16.01 13.54
N LEU A 18 -5.94 -17.20 13.92
CA LEU A 18 -4.63 -17.43 14.56
C LEU A 18 -4.40 -16.64 15.88
N ASN A 19 -5.47 -16.22 16.57
CA ASN A 19 -5.40 -15.36 17.77
C ASN A 19 -4.70 -13.99 17.56
N LEU A 20 -4.68 -13.48 16.32
CA LEU A 20 -4.01 -12.22 15.97
C LEU A 20 -4.94 -10.98 16.03
N GLN A 21 -6.14 -11.13 16.59
CA GLN A 21 -7.20 -10.10 16.64
C GLN A 21 -6.79 -8.78 17.32
N ASN A 22 -5.83 -8.84 18.24
CA ASN A 22 -5.31 -7.68 18.96
C ASN A 22 -4.12 -7.01 18.27
N ILE A 23 -3.63 -7.59 17.17
CA ILE A 23 -2.38 -7.19 16.49
C ILE A 23 -2.66 -6.78 15.04
N LEU A 24 -3.61 -7.45 14.36
CA LEU A 24 -3.89 -7.26 12.94
C LEU A 24 -5.37 -6.97 12.66
N THR A 25 -5.59 -6.18 11.62
CA THR A 25 -6.91 -5.91 11.04
C THR A 25 -6.93 -6.36 9.58
N TRP A 26 -8.12 -6.52 9.01
CA TRP A 26 -8.25 -6.85 7.58
C TRP A 26 -7.63 -5.80 6.66
N GLY A 27 -7.57 -4.55 7.12
CA GLY A 27 -6.89 -3.47 6.42
C GLY A 27 -5.41 -3.73 6.12
N ALA A 28 -4.70 -4.45 7.00
CA ALA A 28 -3.29 -4.78 6.81
C ALA A 28 -3.05 -5.66 5.57
N PHE A 29 -4.04 -6.48 5.18
CA PHE A 29 -3.97 -7.34 4.00
C PHE A 29 -4.43 -6.64 2.73
N THR A 30 -5.39 -5.73 2.81
CA THR A 30 -5.92 -5.04 1.62
C THR A 30 -5.09 -3.83 1.21
N TYR A 31 -4.44 -3.16 2.15
CA TYR A 31 -3.63 -1.99 1.86
C TYR A 31 -2.44 -2.28 0.92
N PRO A 32 -1.70 -3.41 1.04
CA PRO A 32 -0.69 -3.82 0.07
C PRO A 32 -1.16 -3.87 -1.40
N ILE A 33 -2.45 -4.09 -1.64
CA ILE A 33 -3.02 -4.09 -2.99
C ILE A 33 -2.90 -2.70 -3.65
N ALA A 34 -2.81 -1.61 -2.86
CA ALA A 34 -2.55 -0.29 -3.40
C ALA A 34 -1.18 -0.19 -4.09
N PHE A 35 -0.14 -0.83 -3.54
CA PHE A 35 1.18 -0.91 -4.19
C PHE A 35 1.10 -1.66 -5.52
N LEU A 36 0.38 -2.79 -5.55
CA LEU A 36 0.13 -3.54 -6.80
C LEU A 36 -0.48 -2.66 -7.90
N VAL A 37 -1.47 -1.83 -7.56
CA VAL A 37 -2.10 -0.91 -8.54
C VAL A 37 -1.09 0.11 -9.06
N THR A 38 -0.30 0.71 -8.17
CA THR A 38 0.73 1.68 -8.54
C THR A 38 1.78 1.04 -9.44
N ASP A 39 2.24 -0.16 -9.11
CA ASP A 39 3.22 -0.94 -9.90
C ASP A 39 2.70 -1.28 -11.30
N ILE A 40 1.45 -1.73 -11.41
CA ILE A 40 0.82 -2.01 -12.70
C ILE A 40 0.73 -0.72 -13.53
N ALA A 41 0.24 0.36 -12.94
CA ALA A 41 0.14 1.64 -13.62
C ALA A 41 1.51 2.18 -14.08
N ASN A 42 2.54 2.01 -13.25
CA ASN A 42 3.90 2.38 -13.57
C ASN A 42 4.47 1.52 -14.71
N ARG A 43 4.22 0.21 -14.69
CA ARG A 43 4.66 -0.68 -15.78
C ARG A 43 4.02 -0.33 -17.13
N ILE A 44 2.77 0.10 -17.14
CA ILE A 44 2.02 0.39 -18.38
C ILE A 44 2.30 1.82 -18.87
N TYR A 45 2.18 2.81 -17.98
CA TYR A 45 2.16 4.23 -18.34
C TYR A 45 3.37 5.03 -17.81
N GLY A 46 4.20 4.43 -16.96
CA GLY A 46 5.40 5.03 -16.40
C GLY A 46 5.21 5.92 -15.18
N LEU A 47 6.34 6.40 -14.66
CA LEU A 47 6.45 7.10 -13.39
C LEU A 47 5.54 8.34 -13.29
N SER A 48 5.48 9.15 -14.35
CA SER A 48 4.68 10.38 -14.34
C SER A 48 3.19 10.10 -14.16
N PHE A 49 2.69 9.00 -14.73
CA PHE A 49 1.31 8.59 -14.57
C PHE A 49 1.07 7.95 -13.19
N ALA A 50 1.99 7.09 -12.73
CA ALA A 50 1.92 6.48 -11.40
C ALA A 50 1.84 7.55 -10.29
N LYS A 51 2.67 8.60 -10.36
CA LYS A 51 2.61 9.72 -9.40
C LYS A 51 1.26 10.43 -9.38
N LYS A 52 0.62 10.61 -10.54
CA LYS A 52 -0.73 11.19 -10.61
C LYS A 52 -1.74 10.29 -9.90
N ILE A 53 -1.68 8.99 -10.12
CA ILE A 53 -2.55 8.02 -9.43
C ILE A 53 -2.37 8.08 -7.92
N ILE A 54 -1.12 8.15 -7.44
CA ILE A 54 -0.82 8.25 -6.00
C ILE A 54 -1.48 9.50 -5.41
N ILE A 55 -1.26 10.67 -6.02
CA ILE A 55 -1.79 11.95 -5.50
C ILE A 55 -3.32 11.97 -5.57
N ILE A 56 -3.92 11.57 -6.69
CA ILE A 56 -5.38 11.54 -6.86
C ILE A 56 -5.99 10.54 -5.87
N GLY A 57 -5.39 9.36 -5.73
CA GLY A 57 -5.80 8.32 -4.79
C GLY A 57 -5.73 8.79 -3.34
N PHE A 58 -4.67 9.53 -2.99
CA PHE A 58 -4.52 10.14 -1.67
C PHE A 58 -5.60 11.17 -1.38
N ILE A 59 -5.78 12.16 -2.27
CA ILE A 59 -6.77 13.23 -2.12
C ILE A 59 -8.17 12.64 -1.97
N TRP A 60 -8.54 11.69 -2.83
CA TRP A 60 -9.84 11.01 -2.73
C TRP A 60 -9.98 10.14 -1.48
N GLY A 61 -8.91 9.45 -1.08
CA GLY A 61 -8.90 8.66 0.15
C GLY A 61 -9.18 9.54 1.38
N VAL A 62 -8.51 10.69 1.48
CA VAL A 62 -8.74 11.68 2.55
C VAL A 62 -10.16 12.24 2.47
N PHE A 63 -10.60 12.67 1.28
CA PHE A 63 -11.92 13.25 1.08
C PHE A 63 -13.04 12.29 1.51
N ILE A 64 -13.04 11.05 1.02
CA ILE A 64 -14.08 10.08 1.40
C ILE A 64 -13.97 9.71 2.88
N SER A 65 -12.77 9.52 3.42
CA SER A 65 -12.61 9.20 4.84
C SER A 65 -13.15 10.32 5.74
N SER A 66 -13.02 11.58 5.33
CA SER A 66 -13.59 12.72 6.06
C SER A 66 -15.12 12.75 6.05
N LEU A 67 -15.78 12.25 4.99
CA LEU A 67 -17.25 12.19 4.92
C LEU A 67 -17.86 11.17 5.89
N PHE A 68 -17.16 10.08 6.16
CA PHE A 68 -17.63 9.01 7.05
C PHE A 68 -17.10 9.13 8.49
N SER A 69 -16.20 10.07 8.77
CA SER A 69 -15.55 10.22 10.08
C SER A 69 -16.44 10.97 11.07
N LEU A 70 -17.38 10.27 11.72
CA LEU A 70 -18.24 10.76 12.80
C LEU A 70 -17.66 10.49 14.21
N LYS A 71 -16.34 10.56 14.38
CA LYS A 71 -15.66 10.23 15.66
C LYS A 71 -15.08 11.48 16.34
N ALA A 72 -15.08 11.46 17.68
CA ALA A 72 -14.44 12.49 18.50
C ALA A 72 -12.96 12.65 18.13
N ILE A 73 -12.50 13.90 18.06
CA ILE A 73 -11.15 14.26 17.63
C ILE A 73 -10.22 14.22 18.85
N ASP A 74 -9.51 13.11 19.03
CA ASP A 74 -8.46 12.96 20.03
C ASP A 74 -7.06 13.12 19.41
N LEU A 75 -6.07 13.51 20.22
CA LEU A 75 -4.67 13.71 19.78
C LEU A 75 -4.10 12.48 19.06
N ILE A 76 -4.41 11.27 19.54
CA ILE A 76 -3.96 10.02 18.93
C ILE A 76 -4.58 9.83 17.54
N SER A 77 -5.86 10.17 17.38
CA SER A 77 -6.55 10.08 16.09
C SER A 77 -5.91 11.01 15.05
N ILE A 78 -5.58 12.24 15.44
CA ILE A 78 -4.88 13.20 14.57
C ILE A 78 -3.51 12.64 14.15
N ARG A 79 -2.74 12.07 15.10
CA ARG A 79 -1.44 11.47 14.81
C ARG A 79 -1.53 10.29 13.85
N ILE A 80 -2.57 9.47 13.96
CA ILE A 80 -2.83 8.36 13.02
C ILE A 80 -3.11 8.91 11.61
N VAL A 81 -3.97 9.93 11.49
CA VAL A 81 -4.31 10.54 10.20
C VAL A 81 -3.08 11.18 9.54
N VAL A 82 -2.34 12.00 10.29
CA VAL A 82 -1.12 12.65 9.80
C VAL A 82 -0.04 11.63 9.48
N GLY A 83 0.20 10.68 10.37
CA GLY A 83 1.20 9.62 10.21
C GLY A 83 0.93 8.75 8.99
N SER A 84 -0.31 8.31 8.80
CA SER A 84 -0.71 7.51 7.64
C SER A 84 -0.61 8.27 6.33
N GLY A 85 -0.95 9.56 6.31
CA GLY A 85 -0.83 10.38 5.11
C GLY A 85 0.63 10.61 4.69
N ILE A 86 1.51 10.92 5.65
CA ILE A 86 2.95 11.09 5.38
C ILE A 86 3.57 9.76 4.95
N ALA A 87 3.28 8.67 5.67
CA ALA A 87 3.78 7.34 5.35
C ALA A 87 3.35 6.91 3.93
N PHE A 88 2.06 7.02 3.61
CA PHE A 88 1.53 6.67 2.29
C PHE A 88 2.24 7.45 1.18
N LEU A 89 2.33 8.77 1.29
CA LEU A 89 2.90 9.61 0.23
C LEU A 89 4.39 9.31 0.02
N VAL A 90 5.15 9.16 1.11
CA VAL A 90 6.58 8.85 1.04
C VAL A 90 6.78 7.46 0.45
N ALA A 91 6.09 6.45 1.00
CA ALA A 91 6.24 5.05 0.59
C ALA A 91 5.81 4.83 -0.86
N GLN A 92 4.61 5.27 -1.26
CA GLN A 92 4.11 5.10 -2.63
C GLN A 92 4.97 5.84 -3.66
N THR A 93 5.44 7.05 -3.33
CA THR A 93 6.34 7.77 -4.24
C THR A 93 7.69 7.08 -4.36
N MET A 94 8.20 6.51 -3.27
CA MET A 94 9.46 5.77 -3.27
C MET A 94 9.32 4.45 -4.04
N ASP A 95 8.25 3.70 -3.81
CA ASP A 95 7.87 2.50 -4.55
C ASP A 95 7.88 2.78 -6.06
N ALA A 96 7.12 3.77 -6.52
CA ALA A 96 7.05 4.11 -7.93
C ALA A 96 8.42 4.48 -8.53
N LYS A 97 9.27 5.21 -7.80
CA LYS A 97 10.62 5.57 -8.27
C LYS A 97 11.54 4.35 -8.36
N ILE A 98 11.55 3.48 -7.35
CA ILE A 98 12.38 2.28 -7.31
C ILE A 98 11.91 1.31 -8.39
N PHE A 99 10.61 1.09 -8.49
CA PHE A 99 10.02 0.23 -9.51
C PHE A 99 10.38 0.70 -10.91
N ASP A 100 10.21 2.00 -11.20
CA ASP A 100 10.49 2.56 -12.54
C ASP A 100 11.98 2.43 -12.90
N LYS A 101 12.88 2.57 -11.92
CA LYS A 101 14.32 2.34 -12.15
C LYS A 101 14.65 0.87 -12.45
N LEU A 102 13.91 -0.07 -11.86
CA LEU A 102 14.14 -1.51 -12.00
C LEU A 102 13.33 -2.13 -13.15
N ARG A 103 12.33 -1.43 -13.70
CA ARG A 103 11.30 -2.01 -14.59
C ARG A 103 11.80 -2.70 -15.86
N ASN A 104 13.00 -2.36 -16.30
CA ASN A 104 13.63 -2.89 -17.52
C ASN A 104 14.52 -4.10 -17.27
N LEU A 105 14.65 -4.56 -16.02
CA LEU A 105 15.37 -5.79 -15.70
C LEU A 105 14.70 -7.00 -16.36
N LYS A 106 15.50 -7.96 -16.81
CA LYS A 106 15.03 -9.22 -17.43
C LYS A 106 14.12 -10.02 -16.48
N SER A 107 14.43 -10.00 -15.17
CA SER A 107 13.65 -10.68 -14.15
C SER A 107 12.42 -9.84 -13.76
N TRP A 108 11.28 -10.20 -14.33
CA TRP A 108 10.01 -9.45 -14.21
C TRP A 108 9.50 -9.25 -12.77
N PHE A 109 9.89 -10.12 -11.84
CA PHE A 109 9.47 -10.11 -10.44
C PHE A 109 10.34 -9.19 -9.56
N ILE A 110 11.56 -8.86 -9.97
CA ILE A 110 12.47 -8.03 -9.17
C ILE A 110 11.89 -6.63 -8.92
N PRO A 111 11.35 -5.92 -9.95
CA PRO A 111 10.82 -4.57 -9.73
C PRO A 111 9.75 -4.51 -8.64
N PRO A 112 8.63 -5.28 -8.70
CA PRO A 112 7.58 -5.20 -7.69
C PRO A 112 8.03 -5.69 -6.30
N ILE A 113 8.83 -6.77 -6.20
CA ILE A 113 9.29 -7.25 -4.88
C ILE A 113 10.15 -6.19 -4.21
N VAL A 114 11.16 -5.67 -4.91
CA VAL A 114 12.15 -4.78 -4.32
C VAL A 114 11.52 -3.43 -3.99
N SER A 115 10.71 -2.86 -4.89
CA SER A 115 10.05 -1.59 -4.65
C SER A 115 9.07 -1.68 -3.48
N SER A 116 8.19 -2.69 -3.49
CA SER A 116 7.18 -2.89 -2.44
C SER A 116 7.81 -3.19 -1.08
N SER A 117 8.91 -3.96 -1.03
CA SER A 117 9.58 -4.30 0.23
C SER A 117 10.21 -3.07 0.88
N ILE A 118 10.97 -2.28 0.10
CA ILE A 118 11.62 -1.07 0.61
C ILE A 118 10.56 -0.03 0.98
N ALA A 119 9.54 0.16 0.14
CA ALA A 119 8.46 1.08 0.43
C ALA A 119 7.67 0.70 1.68
N SER A 120 7.33 -0.58 1.84
CA SER A 120 6.61 -1.09 3.02
C SER A 120 7.40 -0.88 4.31
N PHE A 121 8.73 -1.05 4.26
CA PHE A 121 9.58 -0.79 5.43
C PHE A 121 9.49 0.66 5.88
N PHE A 122 9.63 1.61 4.95
CA PHE A 122 9.54 3.04 5.27
C PHE A 122 8.11 3.47 5.65
N ASP A 123 7.09 2.90 5.00
CA ASP A 123 5.68 3.13 5.37
C ASP A 123 5.44 2.78 6.84
N THR A 124 5.79 1.55 7.21
CA THR A 124 5.59 1.03 8.56
C THR A 124 6.42 1.80 9.58
N LEU A 125 7.68 2.11 9.29
CA LEU A 125 8.50 2.91 10.20
C LEU A 125 7.93 4.31 10.43
N ILE A 126 7.58 5.03 9.37
CA ILE A 126 7.04 6.39 9.45
C ILE A 126 5.69 6.40 10.16
N PHE A 127 4.78 5.51 9.76
CA PHE A 127 3.44 5.43 10.33
C PHE A 127 3.47 5.17 11.83
N PHE A 128 4.13 4.09 12.27
CA PHE A 128 4.12 3.72 13.68
C PHE A 128 4.90 4.71 14.55
N SER A 129 5.99 5.29 14.03
CA SER A 129 6.72 6.34 14.74
C SER A 129 5.85 7.59 14.94
N ILE A 130 5.14 8.07 13.91
CA ILE A 130 4.31 9.28 14.06
C ILE A 130 3.06 8.98 14.90
N ALA A 131 2.39 7.85 14.67
CA ALA A 131 1.12 7.52 15.29
C ALA A 131 1.26 7.16 16.79
N PHE A 132 2.30 6.40 17.17
CA PHE A 132 2.36 5.75 18.47
C PHE A 132 3.62 6.04 19.30
N TYR A 133 4.53 6.90 18.82
CA TYR A 133 5.66 7.32 19.65
C TYR A 133 5.18 7.95 20.97
N ASN A 134 5.74 7.46 22.09
CA ASN A 134 5.42 7.90 23.45
C ASN A 134 3.92 7.79 23.85
N THR A 135 3.18 6.80 23.32
CA THR A 135 1.78 6.55 23.73
C THR A 135 1.62 5.38 24.71
N GLY A 136 2.72 4.69 25.06
CA GLY A 136 2.69 3.46 25.87
C GLY A 136 2.28 2.20 25.10
N VAL A 137 1.85 2.35 23.84
CA VAL A 137 1.54 1.23 22.95
C VAL A 137 2.85 0.56 22.50
N PRO A 138 2.95 -0.78 22.46
CA PRO A 138 4.13 -1.50 21.99
C PRO A 138 4.25 -1.44 20.45
N TRP A 139 4.46 -0.23 19.92
CA TRP A 139 4.40 0.07 18.50
C TRP A 139 5.47 -0.63 17.67
N ILE A 140 6.61 -1.00 18.27
CA ILE A 140 7.67 -1.79 17.62
C ILE A 140 7.18 -3.20 17.30
N THR A 141 6.51 -3.86 18.24
CA THR A 141 5.97 -5.21 18.02
C THR A 141 4.86 -5.19 16.98
N LEU A 142 3.97 -4.18 17.04
CA LEU A 142 2.91 -3.99 16.06
C LEU A 142 3.47 -3.69 14.67
N SER A 143 4.52 -2.87 14.58
CA SER A 143 5.15 -2.52 13.30
C SER A 143 5.84 -3.71 12.65
N ILE A 144 6.48 -4.58 13.43
CA ILE A 144 7.04 -5.85 12.92
C ILE A 144 5.91 -6.72 12.36
N GLY A 145 4.80 -6.87 13.08
CA GLY A 145 3.65 -7.65 12.62
C GLY A 145 3.06 -7.12 11.31
N ASP A 146 2.83 -5.81 11.23
CA ASP A 146 2.37 -5.12 10.02
C ASP A 146 3.33 -5.32 8.84
N PHE A 147 4.64 -5.14 9.08
CA PHE A 147 5.66 -5.33 8.05
C PHE A 147 5.71 -6.78 7.54
N CYS A 148 5.61 -7.78 8.42
CA CYS A 148 5.55 -9.18 8.03
C CYS A 148 4.36 -9.48 7.11
N VAL A 149 3.18 -8.92 7.42
CA VAL A 149 1.99 -9.06 6.55
C VAL A 149 2.23 -8.40 5.20
N LYS A 150 2.81 -7.20 5.16
CA LYS A 150 3.15 -6.50 3.90
C LYS A 150 4.13 -7.29 3.05
N MET A 151 5.15 -7.91 3.65
CA MET A 151 6.11 -8.75 2.94
C MET A 151 5.45 -10.01 2.37
N LEU A 152 4.59 -10.67 3.15
CA LEU A 152 3.81 -11.82 2.67
C LEU A 152 2.89 -11.42 1.51
N MET A 153 2.20 -10.29 1.63
CA MET A 153 1.34 -9.77 0.56
C MET A 153 2.15 -9.36 -0.67
N ALA A 154 3.33 -8.76 -0.52
CA ALA A 154 4.20 -8.40 -1.64
C ALA A 154 4.58 -9.64 -2.47
N LEU A 155 4.81 -10.79 -1.82
CA LEU A 155 5.06 -12.06 -2.50
C LEU A 155 3.80 -12.62 -3.17
N LEU A 156 2.68 -12.66 -2.46
CA LEU A 156 1.41 -13.17 -2.99
C LEU A 156 0.93 -12.37 -4.21
N LEU A 157 1.07 -11.04 -4.17
CA LEU A 157 0.61 -10.13 -5.21
C LEU A 157 1.46 -10.17 -6.49
N LEU A 158 2.60 -10.89 -6.48
CA LEU A 158 3.35 -11.17 -7.72
C LEU A 158 2.55 -11.99 -8.73
N ILE A 159 1.69 -12.87 -8.24
CA ILE A 159 0.84 -13.72 -9.07
C ILE A 159 -0.14 -12.85 -9.87
N PRO A 160 -1.03 -12.04 -9.24
CA PRO A 160 -1.93 -11.17 -9.99
C PRO A 160 -1.18 -10.12 -10.79
N PHE A 161 -0.05 -9.59 -10.30
CA PHE A 161 0.81 -8.70 -11.08
C PHE A 161 1.20 -9.33 -12.42
N ARG A 162 1.71 -10.56 -12.39
CA ARG A 162 2.17 -11.27 -13.59
C ARG A 162 1.02 -11.55 -14.54
N LEU A 163 -0.11 -12.04 -14.03
CA LEU A 163 -1.28 -12.36 -14.84
C LEU A 163 -1.84 -11.13 -15.56
N ILE A 164 -1.99 -10.01 -14.85
CA ILE A 164 -2.52 -8.76 -15.42
C ILE A 164 -1.59 -8.25 -16.52
N ILE A 165 -0.28 -8.20 -16.27
CA ILE A 165 0.69 -7.71 -17.24
C ILE A 165 0.73 -8.60 -18.49
N LEU A 166 0.70 -9.94 -18.34
CA LEU A 166 0.67 -10.84 -19.48
C LEU A 166 -0.59 -10.66 -20.32
N ASN A 167 -1.77 -10.60 -19.70
CA ASN A 167 -3.03 -10.44 -20.42
C ASN A 167 -3.10 -9.11 -21.18
N LEU A 168 -2.63 -8.02 -20.56
CA LEU A 168 -2.60 -6.70 -21.22
C LEU A 168 -1.68 -6.68 -22.44
N PHE A 169 -0.53 -7.35 -22.38
CA PHE A 169 0.37 -7.46 -23.54
C PHE A 169 -0.16 -8.40 -24.62
N LEU A 170 -0.92 -9.44 -24.26
CA LEU A 170 -1.57 -10.32 -25.24
C LEU A 170 -2.69 -9.58 -26.00
N VAL A 171 -3.48 -8.76 -25.31
CA VAL A 171 -4.56 -7.96 -25.94
C VAL A 171 -4.00 -6.86 -26.85
N ASN A 172 -2.84 -6.29 -26.52
CA ASN A 172 -2.21 -5.23 -27.32
C ASN A 172 -1.38 -5.75 -28.50
N ARG A 173 -1.36 -7.05 -28.79
CA ARG A 173 -0.84 -7.52 -30.09
C ARG A 173 -1.89 -7.19 -31.16
N PRO A 174 -1.60 -6.32 -32.14
CA PRO A 174 -2.45 -6.27 -33.32
C PRO A 174 -2.46 -7.70 -33.90
N PHE A 175 -3.63 -8.18 -34.30
CA PHE A 175 -3.74 -9.35 -35.15
C PHE A 175 -3.02 -9.04 -36.45
N SER A 176 -1.70 -9.23 -36.50
CA SER A 176 -0.95 -9.25 -37.75
C SER A 176 -1.12 -10.64 -38.34
N ASN A 177 -2.18 -10.79 -39.13
CA ASN A 177 -2.21 -11.76 -40.22
C ASN A 177 -1.63 -11.10 -41.46
#